data_AF-A0A7L4Z5U5-F1
#
_entry.id   AF-A0A7L4Z5U5-F1
#
_cell.length_a   1.000
_cell.length_b   1.000
_cell.length_c   1.000
_cell.angle_alpha   90.00
_cell.angle_beta   90.00
_cell.angle_gamma   90.00
#
_symmetry.space_group_name_H-M   'P 1'
#
loop_
_entity.id
_entity.type
_entity.pdbx_description
1 polymer ?
#
loop_
_entity_poly.entity_id
_entity_poly.type
_entity_poly.pdbx_seq_one_letter_code
_entity_poly.pdbx_strand_id
1 'polypeptide(L)'
;MPRNHIGPTSATAPSATRRGAGRTGVSAADCGLLLLRLTFGLFLAGHGSQKLFGLFGGPGLTATGKGFESLGYRPGKLFAAIGGLSEFLGGLGLAAGLLVPLAAAAIVGVMINAMVTVSAAHGVWVDKGGVEYNICIAVVALAVAAIGPGRLALDRLFPWRNGGWPQAAVALLLGGLGAALALAL
;
A
#
# COMPACT_ATOMS: atom_id res chain seq x y z
N MET A 1 -62.42 10.55 53.39
CA MET A 1 -61.56 9.42 53.81
C MET A 1 -62.09 8.17 53.14
N PRO A 2 -61.28 7.23 52.60
CA PRO A 2 -59.83 7.05 52.78
C PRO A 2 -58.99 7.32 51.50
N ARG A 3 -57.70 7.54 51.74
CA ARG A 3 -56.60 7.71 50.77
C ARG A 3 -56.12 6.33 50.31
N ASN A 4 -55.86 6.14 49.01
CA ASN A 4 -54.91 5.13 48.56
C ASN A 4 -53.67 5.82 47.97
N HIS A 5 -52.59 5.75 48.75
CA HIS A 5 -51.25 6.16 48.37
C HIS A 5 -50.69 5.19 47.34
N ILE A 6 -50.43 5.67 46.12
CA ILE A 6 -49.63 4.95 45.13
C ILE A 6 -48.18 5.43 45.31
N GLY A 7 -47.42 4.69 46.12
CA GLY A 7 -45.97 4.84 46.24
C GLY A 7 -45.23 4.17 45.07
N PRO A 8 -43.94 4.47 44.88
CA PRO A 8 -43.26 4.40 43.59
C PRO A 8 -42.84 2.96 43.25
N THR A 9 -43.11 2.53 42.02
CA THR A 9 -42.38 1.40 41.42
C THR A 9 -41.27 1.94 40.55
N SER A 10 -40.16 2.29 41.20
CA SER A 10 -38.85 2.37 40.56
C SER A 10 -38.47 0.98 40.05
N ALA A 11 -38.96 0.63 38.86
CA ALA A 11 -38.45 -0.49 38.09
C ALA A 11 -37.11 -0.07 37.48
N THR A 12 -36.05 -0.21 38.27
CA THR A 12 -34.67 -0.16 37.80
C THR A 12 -34.48 -1.32 36.83
N ALA A 13 -34.65 -1.07 35.53
CA ALA A 13 -34.31 -2.05 34.51
C ALA A 13 -32.81 -2.40 34.63
N PRO A 14 -32.44 -3.69 34.58
CA PRO A 14 -31.05 -4.09 34.65
C PRO A 14 -30.27 -3.45 33.50
N SER A 15 -29.23 -2.74 33.89
CA SER A 15 -28.21 -2.15 33.04
C SER A 15 -27.71 -3.18 32.02
N ALA A 16 -28.03 -2.95 30.75
CA ALA A 16 -27.44 -3.65 29.62
C ALA A 16 -25.98 -3.20 29.40
N THR A 17 -25.15 -3.31 30.44
CA THR A 17 -23.69 -3.22 30.36
C THR A 17 -23.13 -4.55 29.90
N ARG A 18 -23.43 -4.91 28.65
CA ARG A 18 -22.67 -5.92 27.91
C ARG A 18 -22.56 -5.58 26.43
N ARG A 19 -22.19 -4.34 26.12
CA ARG A 19 -21.58 -4.02 24.81
C ARG A 19 -20.08 -4.10 24.94
N GLY A 20 -19.57 -5.28 24.57
CA GLY A 20 -18.23 -5.52 24.03
C GLY A 20 -17.08 -4.89 24.80
N ALA A 21 -16.54 -5.64 25.77
CA ALA A 21 -15.12 -5.53 26.11
C ALA A 21 -14.32 -5.42 24.81
N GLY A 22 -13.53 -4.34 24.69
CA GLY A 22 -12.75 -4.04 23.50
C GLY A 22 -11.94 -5.25 23.05
N ARG A 23 -11.87 -5.46 21.73
CA ARG A 23 -10.99 -6.48 21.13
C ARG A 23 -9.54 -6.08 21.40
N THR A 24 -9.01 -6.46 22.57
CA THR A 24 -7.67 -6.08 23.05
C THR A 24 -6.56 -6.97 22.48
N GLY A 25 -6.89 -8.03 21.74
CA GLY A 25 -5.93 -8.97 21.15
C GLY A 25 -5.66 -8.76 19.66
N VAL A 26 -4.57 -9.37 19.19
CA VAL A 26 -4.27 -9.45 17.76
C VAL A 26 -5.31 -10.31 17.04
N SER A 27 -5.97 -9.75 16.03
CA SER A 27 -6.98 -10.49 15.26
C SER A 27 -6.40 -11.08 13.98
N ALA A 28 -7.06 -12.10 13.44
CA ALA A 28 -6.69 -12.71 12.15
C ALA A 28 -6.62 -11.68 11.01
N ALA A 29 -7.50 -10.67 11.01
CA ALA A 29 -7.46 -9.59 10.03
C ALA A 29 -6.18 -8.75 10.11
N ASP A 30 -5.66 -8.50 11.32
CA ASP A 30 -4.39 -7.78 11.48
C ASP A 30 -3.20 -8.61 11.00
N CYS A 31 -3.22 -9.91 11.25
CA CYS A 31 -2.21 -10.84 10.73
C CYS A 31 -2.28 -10.93 9.20
N GLY A 32 -3.49 -11.03 8.63
CA GLY A 32 -3.68 -11.05 7.17
C GLY A 32 -3.16 -9.77 6.51
N LEU A 33 -3.43 -8.61 7.11
CA LEU A 33 -2.92 -7.34 6.60
C LEU A 33 -1.40 -7.22 6.73
N LEU A 34 -0.81 -7.75 7.81
CA LEU A 34 0.64 -7.85 7.94
C LEU A 34 1.22 -8.77 6.85
N LEU A 35 0.61 -9.92 6.58
CA LEU A 35 1.08 -10.84 5.54
C LEU A 35 1.04 -10.20 4.15
N LEU A 36 -0.04 -9.48 3.81
CA LEU A 36 -0.11 -8.72 2.56
C LEU A 36 1.02 -7.69 2.46
N ARG A 37 1.23 -6.91 3.53
CA ARG A 37 2.29 -5.90 3.59
C ARG A 37 3.67 -6.50 3.44
N LEU A 38 3.98 -7.56 4.19
CA LEU A 38 5.29 -8.21 4.14
C LEU A 38 5.54 -8.85 2.77
N THR A 39 4.55 -9.56 2.22
CA THR A 39 4.72 -10.26 0.94
C THR A 39 4.98 -9.27 -0.18
N PHE A 40 4.05 -8.37 -0.45
CA PHE A 40 4.19 -7.42 -1.55
C PHE A 40 5.29 -6.40 -1.28
N GLY A 41 5.40 -5.89 -0.05
CA GLY A 41 6.41 -4.92 0.31
C GLY A 41 7.83 -5.45 0.18
N LEU A 42 8.11 -6.69 0.64
CA LEU A 42 9.45 -7.25 0.55
C LEU A 42 9.80 -7.72 -0.87
N PHE A 43 8.85 -8.20 -1.67
CA PHE A 43 9.12 -8.49 -3.09
C PHE A 43 9.48 -7.23 -3.86
N LEU A 44 8.75 -6.13 -3.66
CA LEU A 44 9.08 -4.84 -4.26
C LEU A 44 10.42 -4.30 -3.75
N ALA A 45 10.71 -4.46 -2.46
CA ALA A 45 12.03 -4.12 -1.93
C ALA A 45 13.14 -4.96 -2.59
N GLY A 46 12.89 -6.25 -2.80
CA GLY A 46 13.78 -7.14 -3.56
C GLY A 46 14.05 -6.60 -4.96
N HIS A 47 13.01 -6.27 -5.73
CA HIS A 47 13.13 -5.70 -7.07
C HIS A 47 13.87 -4.35 -7.10
N GLY A 48 13.56 -3.45 -6.17
CA GLY A 48 14.27 -2.19 -6.03
C GLY A 48 15.75 -2.40 -5.72
N SER A 49 16.07 -3.37 -4.85
CA SER A 49 17.45 -3.71 -4.52
C SER A 49 18.24 -4.34 -5.67
N GLN A 50 17.56 -5.13 -6.52
CA GLN A 50 18.11 -5.67 -7.77
C GLN A 50 18.47 -4.53 -8.74
N LYS A 51 17.60 -3.53 -8.86
CA LYS A 51 17.79 -2.37 -9.74
C LYS A 51 18.87 -1.42 -9.23
N LEU A 52 18.89 -1.12 -7.93
CA LEU A 52 19.82 -0.14 -7.36
C LEU A 52 21.20 -0.72 -7.10
N PHE A 53 21.23 -1.87 -6.44
CA PHE A 53 22.45 -2.40 -5.80
C PHE A 53 22.96 -3.68 -6.47
N GLY A 54 22.18 -4.27 -7.38
CA GLY A 54 22.53 -5.55 -8.01
C GLY A 54 22.44 -6.75 -7.05
N LEU A 55 21.73 -6.60 -5.92
CA LEU A 55 21.49 -7.70 -4.99
C LEU A 55 20.60 -8.77 -5.64
N PHE A 56 20.62 -9.99 -5.11
CA PHE A 56 19.81 -11.12 -5.62
C PHE A 56 20.01 -11.41 -7.12
N GLY A 57 21.23 -11.23 -7.63
CA GLY A 57 21.56 -11.40 -9.06
C GLY A 57 20.96 -10.33 -9.97
N GLY A 58 20.58 -9.18 -9.41
CA GLY A 58 19.98 -8.08 -10.15
C GLY A 58 20.95 -7.34 -11.08
N PRO A 59 20.44 -6.59 -12.06
CA PRO A 59 21.24 -5.88 -13.06
C PRO A 59 22.10 -4.74 -12.47
N GLY A 60 21.71 -4.20 -11.31
CA GLY A 60 22.34 -3.01 -10.73
C GLY A 60 22.06 -1.73 -11.52
N LEU A 61 22.43 -0.58 -10.95
CA LEU A 61 21.93 0.71 -11.42
C LEU A 61 22.35 1.04 -12.85
N THR A 62 23.58 0.70 -13.23
CA THR A 62 24.09 1.04 -14.57
C THR A 62 23.40 0.25 -15.67
N ALA A 63 23.20 -1.06 -15.51
CA ALA A 63 22.51 -1.86 -16.52
C ALA A 63 21.01 -1.57 -16.53
N THR A 64 20.41 -1.35 -15.36
CA THR A 64 19.01 -0.87 -15.26
C THR A 64 18.83 0.45 -16.00
N GLY A 65 19.77 1.39 -15.85
CA GLY A 65 19.73 2.67 -16.56
C GLY A 65 19.70 2.52 -18.07
N LYS A 66 20.49 1.60 -18.64
CA LYS A 66 20.44 1.28 -20.07
C LYS A 66 19.08 0.69 -20.48
N GLY A 67 18.49 -0.16 -19.64
CA GLY A 67 17.14 -0.66 -19.85
C GLY A 67 16.11 0.46 -19.90
N PHE A 68 16.16 1.41 -18.97
CA PHE A 68 15.28 2.58 -18.97
C PHE A 68 15.48 3.47 -20.22
N GLU A 69 16.71 3.65 -20.70
CA GLU A 69 16.96 4.36 -21.97
C GLU A 69 16.31 3.65 -23.17
N SER A 70 16.33 2.31 -23.19
CA SER A 70 15.67 1.53 -24.25
C SER A 70 14.14 1.65 -24.21
N LEU A 71 13.57 1.98 -23.05
CA LEU A 71 12.14 2.26 -22.85
C LEU A 71 11.77 3.73 -23.14
N GLY A 72 12.75 4.58 -23.49
CA GLY A 72 12.52 5.98 -23.84
C GLY A 72 12.86 7.01 -22.76
N TYR A 73 13.17 6.58 -21.52
CA TYR A 73 13.51 7.50 -20.44
C TYR A 73 14.92 8.08 -20.59
N ARG A 74 15.07 9.40 -20.48
CA ARG A 74 16.39 10.07 -20.63
C ARG A 74 16.60 11.16 -19.57
N PRO A 75 17.71 11.11 -18.80
CA PRO A 75 18.77 10.09 -18.78
C PRO A 75 18.33 8.84 -18.01
N GLY A 76 18.45 7.64 -18.58
CA GLY A 76 17.83 6.45 -17.98
C GLY A 76 18.42 6.02 -16.65
N LYS A 77 19.69 6.34 -16.33
CA LYS A 77 20.24 6.14 -14.97
C LYS A 77 19.47 6.90 -13.89
N LEU A 78 18.98 8.10 -14.19
CA LEU A 78 18.17 8.88 -13.25
C LEU A 78 16.83 8.18 -13.00
N PHE A 79 16.13 7.80 -14.06
CA PHE A 79 14.84 7.11 -13.95
C PHE A 79 14.97 5.71 -13.35
N ALA A 80 16.07 5.00 -13.61
CA ALA A 80 16.39 3.75 -12.94
C ALA A 80 16.61 3.95 -11.43
N ALA A 81 17.26 5.04 -11.02
CA ALA A 81 17.41 5.38 -9.61
C ALA A 81 16.06 5.74 -8.98
N ILE A 82 15.24 6.57 -9.64
CA ILE A 82 13.90 6.94 -9.16
C ILE A 82 13.01 5.71 -9.04
N GLY A 83 12.91 4.89 -10.09
CA GLY A 83 12.11 3.67 -10.09
C GLY A 83 12.62 2.66 -9.06
N GLY A 84 13.93 2.41 -9.02
CA GLY A 84 14.54 1.51 -8.04
C GLY A 84 14.35 1.96 -6.59
N LEU A 85 14.50 3.25 -6.30
CA LEU A 85 14.24 3.81 -4.96
C LEU A 85 12.76 3.76 -4.60
N SER A 86 11.87 4.01 -5.56
CA SER A 86 10.42 3.95 -5.35
C SER A 86 9.98 2.52 -5.01
N GLU A 87 10.51 1.51 -5.69
CA GLU A 87 10.27 0.10 -5.34
C GLU A 87 10.90 -0.28 -4.02
N PHE A 88 12.15 0.13 -3.78
CA PHE A 88 12.89 -0.23 -2.58
C PHE A 88 12.27 0.38 -1.32
N LEU A 89 12.19 1.71 -1.27
CA LEU A 89 11.69 2.44 -0.11
C LEU A 89 10.17 2.31 0.01
N GLY A 90 9.43 2.30 -1.11
CA GLY A 90 7.99 2.03 -1.10
C GLY A 90 7.67 0.64 -0.60
N GLY A 91 8.43 -0.37 -1.05
CA GLY A 91 8.30 -1.74 -0.57
C GLY A 91 8.59 -1.89 0.93
N LEU A 92 9.70 -1.32 1.41
CA LEU A 92 10.04 -1.33 2.84
C LEU A 92 9.02 -0.56 3.69
N GLY A 93 8.57 0.60 3.21
CA GLY A 93 7.52 1.38 3.87
C GLY A 93 6.22 0.61 3.98
N LEU A 94 5.79 -0.07 2.91
CA LEU A 94 4.60 -0.91 2.93
C LEU A 94 4.77 -2.08 3.90
N ALA A 95 5.90 -2.80 3.85
CA ALA A 95 6.20 -3.93 4.72
C ALA A 95 6.18 -3.55 6.21
N ALA A 96 6.84 -2.44 6.55
CA ALA A 96 6.85 -1.90 7.91
C ALA A 96 5.49 -1.32 8.34
N GLY A 97 4.64 -0.97 7.37
CA GLY A 97 3.44 -0.18 7.61
C GLY A 97 3.82 1.23 8.10
N LEU A 98 4.79 1.84 7.43
CA LEU A 98 5.32 3.17 7.70
C LEU A 98 5.06 4.08 6.50
N LEU A 99 4.52 5.26 6.74
CA LEU A 99 4.09 6.20 5.69
C LEU A 99 3.22 5.52 4.61
N VAL A 100 2.28 4.65 5.01
CA VAL A 100 1.56 3.75 4.07
C VAL A 100 0.97 4.45 2.84
N PRO A 101 0.32 5.63 2.93
CA PRO A 101 -0.17 6.32 1.75
C PRO A 101 0.94 6.71 0.75
N LEU A 102 2.11 7.11 1.24
CA LEU A 102 3.27 7.45 0.39
C LEU A 102 3.95 6.20 -0.17
N ALA A 103 4.07 5.15 0.64
CA ALA A 103 4.58 3.86 0.18
C ALA A 103 3.70 3.27 -0.94
N ALA A 104 2.38 3.33 -0.76
CA ALA A 104 1.42 2.91 -1.77
C ALA A 104 1.49 3.80 -3.02
N ALA A 105 1.65 5.12 -2.87
CA ALA A 105 1.83 6.03 -4.01
C ALA A 105 3.05 5.67 -4.85
N ALA A 106 4.20 5.40 -4.21
CA ALA A 106 5.42 4.99 -4.89
C ALA A 106 5.23 3.69 -5.69
N ILE A 107 4.60 2.67 -5.07
CA ILE A 107 4.33 1.39 -5.72
C ILE A 107 3.37 1.57 -6.90
N VAL A 108 2.26 2.30 -6.72
CA VAL A 108 1.28 2.57 -7.78
C VAL A 108 1.95 3.29 -8.95
N GLY A 109 2.77 4.31 -8.69
CA GLY A 109 3.45 5.05 -9.73
C GLY A 109 4.43 4.20 -10.56
N VAL A 110 5.15 3.29 -9.90
CA VAL A 110 6.03 2.35 -10.61
C VAL A 110 5.22 1.33 -11.42
N MET A 111 4.12 0.80 -10.86
CA MET A 111 3.24 -0.13 -11.60
C MET A 111 2.61 0.52 -12.83
N ILE A 112 2.23 1.80 -12.75
CA ILE A 112 1.73 2.57 -13.91
C ILE A 112 2.82 2.68 -14.98
N ASN A 113 4.04 3.11 -14.62
CA ASN A 113 5.14 3.18 -15.59
C ASN A 113 5.44 1.82 -16.23
N ALA A 114 5.48 0.75 -15.44
CA ALA A 114 5.72 -0.61 -15.92
C ALA A 114 4.61 -1.09 -16.88
N MET A 115 3.34 -0.82 -16.55
CA MET A 115 2.23 -1.12 -17.46
C MET A 115 2.37 -0.36 -18.78
N VAL A 116 2.60 0.94 -18.75
CA VAL A 116 2.66 1.77 -19.97
C VAL A 116 3.83 1.41 -20.86
N THR A 117 5.01 1.18 -20.28
CA THR A 117 6.26 1.02 -21.06
C THR A 117 6.60 -0.42 -21.41
N VAL A 118 6.08 -1.41 -20.67
CA VAL A 118 6.46 -2.81 -20.84
C VAL A 118 5.25 -3.68 -21.14
N SER A 119 4.25 -3.67 -20.26
CA SER A 119 3.26 -4.77 -20.25
C SER A 119 2.00 -4.52 -21.08
N ALA A 120 1.57 -3.27 -21.28
CA ALA A 120 0.30 -2.95 -21.96
C ALA A 120 0.25 -3.41 -23.41
N ALA A 121 1.38 -3.38 -24.12
CA ALA A 121 1.49 -3.87 -25.49
C ALA A 121 1.25 -5.39 -25.62
N HIS A 122 1.41 -6.14 -24.54
CA HIS A 122 1.29 -7.59 -24.50
C HIS A 122 -0.12 -8.08 -24.09
N GLY A 123 -1.05 -7.15 -23.82
CA GLY A 123 -2.41 -7.47 -23.39
C GLY A 123 -2.54 -7.72 -21.89
N VAL A 124 -3.53 -8.52 -21.49
CA VAL A 124 -3.88 -8.71 -20.07
C VAL A 124 -2.99 -9.75 -19.39
N TRP A 125 -2.89 -10.95 -19.97
CA TRP A 125 -2.42 -12.13 -19.26
C TRP A 125 -0.91 -12.18 -19.02
N VAL A 126 -0.52 -12.58 -17.81
CA VAL A 126 0.88 -12.60 -17.37
C VAL A 126 1.76 -13.60 -18.13
N ASP A 127 1.20 -14.69 -18.65
CA ASP A 127 1.93 -15.68 -19.46
C ASP A 127 2.48 -15.08 -20.76
N LYS A 128 1.88 -13.98 -21.22
CA LYS A 128 2.30 -13.22 -22.39
C LYS A 128 3.11 -11.96 -22.03
N GLY A 129 3.37 -11.72 -20.75
CA GLY A 129 3.99 -10.48 -20.27
C GLY A 129 3.00 -9.31 -20.11
N GLY A 130 1.70 -9.61 -20.01
CA GLY A 130 0.62 -8.62 -19.88
C GLY A 130 0.54 -7.92 -18.52
N VAL A 131 -0.44 -7.02 -18.39
CA VAL A 131 -0.59 -6.10 -17.25
C VAL A 131 -1.13 -6.73 -15.96
N GLU A 132 -1.63 -7.97 -16.00
CA GLU A 132 -2.32 -8.66 -14.90
C GLU A 132 -1.60 -8.52 -13.55
N TYR A 133 -0.31 -8.86 -13.50
CA TYR A 133 0.45 -8.82 -12.26
C TYR A 133 0.66 -7.40 -11.72
N ASN A 134 0.89 -6.43 -12.62
CA ASN A 134 1.06 -5.02 -12.25
C ASN A 134 -0.23 -4.47 -11.63
N ILE A 135 -1.39 -4.83 -12.20
CA ILE A 135 -2.71 -4.46 -11.67
C ILE A 135 -2.90 -5.08 -10.29
N CYS A 136 -2.59 -6.36 -10.09
CA CYS A 136 -2.68 -7.01 -8.79
C CYS A 136 -1.86 -6.28 -7.71
N ILE A 137 -0.60 -5.95 -8.00
CA ILE A 137 0.26 -5.22 -7.07
C ILE A 137 -0.31 -3.84 -6.75
N ALA A 138 -0.70 -3.07 -7.77
CA ALA A 138 -1.24 -1.72 -7.60
C ALA A 138 -2.53 -1.73 -6.76
N VAL A 139 -3.43 -2.67 -7.03
CA VAL A 139 -4.69 -2.83 -6.28
C VAL A 139 -4.42 -3.22 -4.84
N VAL A 140 -3.48 -4.13 -4.57
CA VAL A 140 -3.11 -4.50 -3.19
C VAL A 140 -2.54 -3.29 -2.45
N ALA A 141 -1.65 -2.50 -3.07
CA ALA A 141 -1.10 -1.30 -2.45
C ALA A 141 -2.20 -0.27 -2.11
N LEU A 142 -3.14 -0.04 -3.03
CA LEU A 142 -4.29 0.85 -2.80
C LEU A 142 -5.24 0.31 -1.73
N ALA A 143 -5.49 -1.00 -1.72
CA ALA A 143 -6.32 -1.64 -0.71
C ALA A 143 -5.70 -1.50 0.69
N VAL A 144 -4.39 -1.69 0.82
CA VAL A 144 -3.69 -1.45 2.09
C VAL A 144 -3.76 0.03 2.49
N ALA A 145 -3.64 0.97 1.55
CA ALA A 145 -3.82 2.39 1.86
C ALA A 145 -5.26 2.72 2.31
N ALA A 146 -6.27 2.09 1.69
CA ALA A 146 -7.68 2.26 2.03
C ALA A 146 -8.04 1.63 3.39
N ILE A 147 -7.52 0.43 3.68
CA ILE A 147 -7.72 -0.26 4.96
C ILE A 147 -6.92 0.43 6.08
N GLY A 148 -5.78 1.02 5.73
CA GLY A 148 -4.82 1.61 6.65
C GLY A 148 -3.69 0.64 7.03
N PRO A 149 -2.67 1.12 7.76
CA PRO A 149 -1.50 0.33 8.14
C PRO A 149 -1.80 -0.91 9.01
N GLY A 150 -2.92 -0.90 9.74
CA GLY A 150 -3.30 -1.96 10.69
C GLY A 150 -2.57 -1.88 12.02
N ARG A 151 -2.98 -2.72 12.99
CA ARG A 151 -2.46 -2.64 14.37
C ARG A 151 -1.00 -3.09 14.49
N LEU A 152 -0.51 -3.96 13.59
CA LEU A 152 0.86 -4.48 13.56
C LEU A 152 1.80 -3.66 12.65
N ALA A 153 1.63 -2.35 12.63
CA ALA A 153 2.42 -1.43 11.82
C ALA A 153 3.17 -0.42 12.69
N LEU A 154 4.19 0.21 12.13
CA LEU A 154 4.97 1.25 12.80
C LEU A 154 4.27 2.63 12.79
N ASP A 155 3.29 2.85 11.91
CA ASP A 155 2.55 4.11 11.76
C ASP A 155 1.59 4.49 12.91
N ARG A 156 1.77 3.92 14.11
CA ARG A 156 0.80 4.05 15.22
C ARG A 156 0.55 5.51 15.67
N LEU A 157 1.52 6.40 15.46
CA LEU A 157 1.46 7.80 15.89
C LEU A 157 1.02 8.77 14.79
N PHE A 158 0.84 8.31 13.55
CA PHE A 158 0.57 9.19 12.42
C PHE A 158 -0.93 9.39 12.14
N PRO A 159 -1.34 10.51 11.52
CA PRO A 159 -2.73 10.83 11.26
C PRO A 159 -3.40 9.86 10.25
N TRP A 160 -2.64 9.21 9.38
CA TRP A 160 -3.15 8.22 8.42
C TRP A 160 -3.34 6.82 9.00
N ARG A 161 -3.16 6.61 10.32
CA ARG A 161 -3.28 5.28 10.96
C ARG A 161 -4.63 4.60 10.75
N ASN A 162 -5.70 5.36 10.57
CA ASN A 162 -7.06 4.85 10.49
C ASN A 162 -7.43 4.36 9.07
N GLY A 163 -6.56 4.58 8.08
CA GLY A 163 -6.91 4.35 6.68
C GLY A 163 -8.07 5.24 6.22
N GLY A 164 -8.65 4.86 5.09
CA GLY A 164 -9.81 5.50 4.48
C GLY A 164 -9.64 5.74 2.97
N TRP A 165 -10.77 5.98 2.32
CA TRP A 165 -10.80 6.40 0.92
C TRP A 165 -9.96 7.65 0.61
N PRO A 166 -9.86 8.68 1.50
CA PRO A 166 -8.97 9.81 1.25
C PRO A 166 -7.51 9.40 1.11
N GLN A 167 -7.03 8.46 1.92
CA GLN A 167 -5.64 7.98 1.91
C GLN A 167 -5.35 7.19 0.63
N ALA A 168 -6.30 6.34 0.21
CA ALA A 168 -6.22 5.63 -1.06
C ALA A 168 -6.26 6.59 -2.26
N ALA A 169 -7.12 7.63 -2.20
CA ALA A 169 -7.19 8.66 -3.24
C ALA A 169 -5.89 9.46 -3.31
N VAL A 170 -5.32 9.86 -2.17
CA VAL A 170 -4.01 10.51 -2.11
C VAL A 170 -2.93 9.61 -2.71
N ALA A 171 -2.91 8.33 -2.36
CA ALA A 171 -1.94 7.38 -2.90
C ALA A 171 -2.07 7.25 -4.43
N LEU A 172 -3.30 7.12 -4.93
CA LEU A 172 -3.58 7.02 -6.36
C LEU A 172 -3.21 8.31 -7.10
N LEU A 173 -3.57 9.48 -6.57
CA LEU A 173 -3.28 10.77 -7.18
C LEU A 173 -1.78 11.04 -7.21
N LEU A 174 -1.08 10.87 -6.08
CA LEU A 174 0.37 11.08 -6.02
C LEU A 174 1.12 10.07 -6.91
N GLY A 175 0.74 8.80 -6.86
CA GLY A 175 1.33 7.76 -7.71
C GLY A 175 1.07 8.02 -9.20
N GLY A 176 -0.16 8.38 -9.56
CA GLY A 176 -0.56 8.70 -10.92
C GLY A 176 0.12 9.95 -11.47
N LEU A 177 0.17 11.04 -10.69
CA LEU A 177 0.87 12.27 -11.08
C LEU A 177 2.38 12.05 -11.21
N GLY A 178 2.98 11.32 -10.26
CA GLY A 178 4.40 10.95 -10.32
C GLY A 178 4.72 10.10 -11.55
N ALA A 179 3.83 9.15 -11.89
CA ALA A 179 3.99 8.34 -13.09
C ALA A 179 3.83 9.16 -14.37
N ALA A 180 2.80 10.00 -14.46
CA ALA A 180 2.58 10.87 -15.60
C ALA A 180 3.76 11.82 -15.83
N LEU A 181 4.30 12.41 -14.76
CA LEU A 181 5.49 13.25 -14.83
C LEU A 181 6.69 12.46 -15.33
N ALA A 182 6.91 11.24 -14.82
CA ALA A 182 8.02 10.40 -15.26
C ALA A 182 7.92 10.02 -16.73
N LEU A 183 6.71 9.75 -17.24
CA LEU A 183 6.47 9.42 -18.65
C LEU A 183 6.60 10.64 -19.58
N ALA A 184 6.45 11.85 -19.06
CA ALA A 184 6.50 13.09 -19.83
C ALA A 184 7.92 13.67 -19.97
N LEU A 185 8.90 13.13 -19.24
CA LEU A 185 10.29 13.59 -19.18
C LEU A 185 11.22 12.61 -19.91
#